data_AF-A0A7K0CHX3-F1
#
_entry.id   AF-A0A7K0CHX3-F1
#
_cell.length_a   1.000
_cell.length_b   1.000
_cell.length_c   1.000
_cell.angle_alpha   90.00
_cell.angle_beta   90.00
_cell.angle_gamma   90.00
#
_symmetry.space_group_name_H-M   'P 1'
#
loop_
_entity.id
_entity.type
_entity.pdbx_description
1 polymer ?
#
loop_
_entity_poly.entity_id
_entity_poly.type
_entity_poly.pdbx_seq_one_letter_code
_entity_poly.pdbx_strand_id
1 'polypeptide(L)'
;MVEIPGTGTPIIGHQLAWLAAEGVTDAVVSCGHLAEVLEEWLDSASLPLKVTTVVESEPLGRGGGLKYAAASLPRPGEPWFATNGDIWTRFSLREMADFHHERDAAATLALARPRIPWGVVETDEFGHVLDFIEAPLSPYPVNAGVYVFSADFTAMLPDRGDHERTTFPRLARQRRLAGYPLPQGAYWRAIDTAKDLTEAAKELAGH
;
A
#
# COMPACT_ATOMS: atom_id res chain seq x y z
N MET A 1 14.67 2.02 -11.76
CA MET A 1 13.25 1.67 -11.59
C MET A 1 13.13 0.16 -11.45
N VAL A 2 12.25 -0.36 -10.58
CA VAL A 2 12.13 -1.79 -10.33
C VAL A 2 11.07 -2.39 -11.25
N GLU A 3 11.49 -3.23 -12.17
CA GLU A 3 10.62 -3.95 -13.10
C GLU A 3 10.23 -5.31 -12.56
N ILE A 4 8.97 -5.71 -12.80
CA ILE A 4 8.55 -7.09 -12.56
C ILE A 4 9.10 -7.96 -13.70
N PRO A 5 9.97 -8.93 -13.40
CA PRO A 5 10.57 -9.78 -14.42
C PRO A 5 9.52 -10.46 -15.30
N GLY A 6 9.75 -10.47 -16.62
CA GLY A 6 8.84 -11.09 -17.60
C GLY A 6 7.69 -10.19 -18.09
N THR A 7 7.45 -9.03 -17.46
CA THR A 7 6.39 -8.09 -17.90
C THR A 7 6.91 -6.91 -18.70
N GLY A 8 8.20 -6.56 -18.55
CA GLY A 8 8.77 -5.31 -19.08
C GLY A 8 8.10 -4.04 -18.51
N THR A 9 7.34 -4.17 -17.41
CA THR A 9 6.56 -3.09 -16.80
C THR A 9 7.01 -2.90 -15.35
N PRO A 10 7.29 -1.65 -14.92
CA PRO A 10 7.64 -1.36 -13.54
C PRO A 10 6.46 -1.54 -12.59
N ILE A 11 6.74 -1.70 -11.29
CA ILE A 11 5.71 -1.85 -10.23
C ILE A 11 4.65 -0.75 -10.34
N ILE A 12 5.09 0.50 -10.51
CA ILE A 12 4.18 1.65 -10.66
C ILE A 12 3.24 1.51 -11.86
N GLY A 13 3.69 0.93 -12.97
CA GLY A 13 2.83 0.66 -14.14
C GLY A 13 1.71 -0.32 -13.81
N HIS A 14 2.03 -1.39 -13.07
CA HIS A 14 1.03 -2.34 -12.57
C HIS A 14 0.07 -1.69 -11.57
N GLN A 15 0.57 -0.83 -10.68
CA GLN A 15 -0.26 -0.08 -9.72
C GLN A 15 -1.23 0.86 -10.45
N LEU A 16 -0.75 1.65 -11.40
CA LEU A 16 -1.59 2.59 -12.17
C LEU A 16 -2.66 1.86 -13.00
N ALA A 17 -2.32 0.71 -13.59
CA ALA A 17 -3.28 -0.12 -14.29
C ALA A 17 -4.37 -0.68 -13.36
N TRP A 18 -3.99 -1.17 -12.17
CA TRP A 18 -4.93 -1.64 -11.17
C TRP A 18 -5.83 -0.51 -10.64
N LEU A 19 -5.25 0.64 -10.28
CA LEU A 19 -5.99 1.82 -9.84
C LEU A 19 -7.03 2.25 -10.90
N ALA A 20 -6.64 2.32 -12.18
CA ALA A 20 -7.56 2.63 -13.28
C ALA A 20 -8.69 1.60 -13.41
N ALA A 21 -8.38 0.30 -13.33
CA ALA A 21 -9.38 -0.77 -13.40
C ALA A 21 -10.41 -0.69 -12.26
N GLU A 22 -9.99 -0.23 -11.07
CA GLU A 22 -10.87 -0.01 -9.93
C GLU A 22 -11.70 1.29 -10.03
N GLY A 23 -11.36 2.18 -10.96
CA GLY A 23 -12.09 3.42 -11.26
C GLY A 23 -11.39 4.72 -10.85
N VAL A 24 -10.11 4.66 -10.46
CA VAL A 24 -9.31 5.86 -10.18
C VAL A 24 -8.95 6.56 -11.49
N THR A 25 -9.21 7.87 -11.58
CA THR A 25 -8.97 8.67 -12.80
C THR A 25 -7.72 9.52 -12.75
N ASP A 26 -7.24 9.82 -11.56
CA ASP A 26 -6.14 10.76 -11.31
C ASP A 26 -5.25 10.18 -10.19
N ALA A 27 -3.92 10.19 -10.37
CA ALA A 27 -2.96 9.79 -9.37
C ALA A 27 -1.84 10.83 -9.22
N VAL A 28 -1.43 11.06 -7.98
CA VAL A 28 -0.24 11.85 -7.67
C VAL A 28 0.87 10.88 -7.24
N VAL A 29 2.01 10.96 -7.91
CA VAL A 29 3.20 10.15 -7.61
C VAL A 29 4.17 11.00 -6.82
N SER A 30 4.39 10.62 -5.56
CA SER A 30 5.40 11.24 -4.71
C SER A 30 6.77 10.67 -5.06
N CYS A 31 7.62 11.54 -5.59
CA CYS A 31 8.98 11.22 -6.01
C CYS A 31 9.99 11.76 -4.99
N GLY A 32 11.00 10.93 -4.69
CA GLY A 32 12.14 11.31 -3.86
C GLY A 32 13.46 11.12 -4.62
N HIS A 33 14.36 10.34 -4.04
CA HIS A 33 15.59 9.93 -4.73
C HIS A 33 15.26 9.15 -6.02
N LEU A 34 15.90 9.52 -7.15
CA LEU A 34 15.63 9.02 -8.51
C LEU A 34 14.32 9.51 -9.17
N ALA A 35 13.80 10.66 -8.76
CA ALA A 35 12.63 11.30 -9.38
C ALA A 35 12.75 11.37 -10.92
N GLU A 36 13.91 11.79 -11.45
CA GLU A 36 14.14 11.97 -12.89
C GLU A 36 13.87 10.69 -13.71
N VAL A 37 14.29 9.53 -13.20
CA VAL A 37 14.09 8.23 -13.89
C VAL A 37 12.62 7.84 -13.91
N LEU A 38 11.90 8.16 -12.83
CA LEU A 38 10.47 7.86 -12.72
C LEU A 38 9.64 8.81 -13.59
N GLU A 39 10.00 10.09 -13.61
CA GLU A 39 9.40 11.13 -14.46
C GLU A 39 9.58 10.79 -15.94
N GLU A 40 10.79 10.45 -16.37
CA GLU A 40 11.07 10.06 -17.77
C GLU A 40 10.21 8.86 -18.21
N TRP A 41 10.05 7.87 -17.32
CA TRP A 41 9.18 6.73 -17.63
C TRP A 41 7.71 7.12 -17.68
N LEU A 42 7.22 7.92 -16.72
CA LEU A 42 5.82 8.35 -16.67
C LEU A 42 5.46 9.24 -17.87
N ASP A 43 6.37 10.08 -18.33
CA ASP A 43 6.17 10.97 -19.50
C ASP A 43 6.16 10.21 -20.83
N SER A 44 6.91 9.10 -20.91
CA SER A 44 6.99 8.27 -22.11
C SER A 44 5.96 7.15 -22.18
N ALA A 45 5.42 6.71 -21.03
CA ALA A 45 4.46 5.63 -20.95
C ALA A 45 3.05 6.05 -21.42
N SER A 46 2.34 5.10 -22.05
CA SER A 46 0.89 5.26 -22.28
C SER A 46 0.14 4.90 -21.00
N LEU A 47 -0.32 5.92 -20.26
CA LEU A 47 -0.93 5.74 -18.95
C LEU A 47 -2.46 5.63 -19.05
N PRO A 48 -3.10 4.74 -18.27
CA PRO A 48 -4.55 4.54 -18.30
C PRO A 48 -5.33 5.58 -17.48
N LEU A 49 -4.62 6.45 -16.75
CA LEU A 49 -5.17 7.50 -15.89
C LEU A 49 -4.26 8.74 -15.91
N LYS A 50 -4.74 9.88 -15.42
CA LYS A 50 -3.94 11.11 -15.37
C LYS A 50 -2.95 11.04 -14.21
N VAL A 51 -1.66 11.23 -14.51
CA VAL A 51 -0.61 11.21 -13.50
C VAL A 51 0.01 12.59 -13.34
N THR A 52 0.26 12.99 -12.10
CA THR A 52 1.05 14.17 -11.74
C THR A 52 2.19 13.72 -10.83
N THR A 53 3.42 14.12 -11.14
CA THR A 53 4.58 13.87 -10.28
C THR A 53 4.80 15.06 -9.36
N VAL A 54 5.20 14.78 -8.13
CA VAL A 54 5.61 15.80 -7.16
C VAL A 54 6.92 15.38 -6.53
N VAL A 55 7.87 16.30 -6.44
CA VAL A 55 9.20 16.03 -5.91
C VAL A 55 9.40 16.82 -4.62
N GLU A 56 9.68 16.11 -3.53
CA GLU A 56 10.03 16.77 -2.27
C GLU A 56 11.42 17.42 -2.38
N SER A 57 11.52 18.72 -2.08
CA SER A 57 12.81 19.44 -2.09
C SER A 57 13.74 19.01 -0.96
N GLU A 58 13.17 18.46 0.12
CA GLU A 58 13.87 17.93 1.28
C GLU A 58 13.07 16.74 1.86
N PRO A 59 13.70 15.76 2.52
CA PRO A 59 12.96 14.61 3.06
C PRO A 59 11.99 15.03 4.17
N LEU A 60 10.67 15.00 3.91
CA LEU A 60 9.64 15.30 4.91
C LEU A 60 9.25 14.06 5.73
N GLY A 61 9.71 12.86 5.33
CA GLY A 61 9.35 11.58 5.94
C GLY A 61 7.97 11.10 5.47
N ARG A 62 7.60 9.84 5.78
CA ARG A 62 6.41 9.18 5.23
C ARG A 62 5.11 9.98 5.37
N GLY A 63 4.86 10.58 6.53
CA GLY A 63 3.67 11.39 6.78
C GLY A 63 3.72 12.76 6.11
N GLY A 64 4.89 13.42 6.15
CA GLY A 64 5.09 14.72 5.51
C GLY A 64 5.02 14.65 3.99
N GLY A 65 5.68 13.66 3.38
CA GLY A 65 5.62 13.40 1.94
C GLY A 65 4.22 13.04 1.46
N LEU A 66 3.48 12.22 2.23
CA LEU A 66 2.09 11.92 1.94
C LEU A 66 1.22 13.20 1.97
N LYS A 67 1.41 14.08 2.95
CA LYS A 67 0.71 15.36 3.04
C LYS A 67 1.06 16.28 1.87
N TYR A 68 2.34 16.35 1.52
CA TYR A 68 2.83 17.14 0.39
C TYR A 68 2.21 16.68 -0.93
N ALA A 69 2.17 15.36 -1.16
CA ALA A 69 1.55 14.80 -2.36
C ALA A 69 0.03 14.99 -2.39
N ALA A 70 -0.65 14.80 -1.26
CA ALA A 70 -2.09 14.99 -1.16
C ALA A 70 -2.53 16.42 -1.51
N ALA A 71 -1.68 17.43 -1.30
CA ALA A 71 -1.96 18.82 -1.67
C ALA A 71 -2.10 19.04 -3.20
N SER A 72 -1.59 18.11 -4.01
CA SER A 72 -1.69 18.16 -5.48
C SER A 72 -2.84 17.32 -6.04
N LEU A 73 -3.66 16.69 -5.18
CA LEU A 73 -4.84 15.97 -5.62
C LEU A 73 -5.86 16.95 -6.23
N PRO A 74 -6.51 16.58 -7.35
CA PRO A 74 -7.42 17.49 -8.06
C PRO A 74 -8.72 17.78 -7.30
N ARG A 75 -9.03 16.99 -6.24
CA ARG A 75 -10.30 17.05 -5.49
C ARG A 75 -10.04 17.02 -3.98
N PRO A 76 -9.51 18.10 -3.38
CA PRO A 76 -9.09 18.13 -1.97
C PRO A 76 -10.23 17.98 -0.95
N GLY A 77 -11.49 17.98 -1.40
CA GLY A 77 -12.69 17.76 -0.58
C GLY A 77 -13.30 16.36 -0.69
N GLU A 78 -12.69 15.45 -1.46
CA GLU A 78 -13.18 14.07 -1.64
C GLU A 78 -12.28 13.07 -0.88
N PRO A 79 -12.82 11.90 -0.49
CA PRO A 79 -12.01 10.78 -0.04
C PRO A 79 -11.01 10.35 -1.12
N TRP A 80 -9.86 9.85 -0.70
CA TRP A 80 -8.77 9.51 -1.61
C TRP A 80 -8.02 8.27 -1.14
N PHE A 81 -7.38 7.60 -2.09
CA PHE A 81 -6.59 6.40 -1.85
C PHE A 81 -5.10 6.74 -1.79
N ALA A 82 -4.35 5.96 -1.04
CA ALA A 82 -2.90 5.93 -1.11
C ALA A 82 -2.40 4.50 -1.14
N THR A 83 -1.27 4.28 -1.80
CA THR A 83 -0.54 3.01 -1.78
C THR A 83 0.95 3.30 -1.66
N ASN A 84 1.68 2.48 -0.91
CA ASN A 84 3.13 2.52 -0.92
C ASN A 84 3.63 2.04 -2.30
N GLY A 85 4.76 2.58 -2.79
CA GLY A 85 5.27 2.31 -4.14
C GLY A 85 5.87 0.91 -4.35
N ASP A 86 6.08 0.16 -3.27
CA ASP A 86 6.59 -1.21 -3.23
C ASP A 86 5.47 -2.28 -3.17
N ILE A 87 4.20 -1.87 -3.03
CA ILE A 87 3.09 -2.79 -2.89
C ILE A 87 2.56 -3.22 -4.24
N TRP A 88 2.48 -4.53 -4.42
CA TRP A 88 1.79 -5.13 -5.55
C TRP A 88 0.62 -5.97 -5.07
N THR A 89 -0.58 -5.56 -5.45
CA THR A 89 -1.82 -6.17 -4.96
C THR A 89 -2.94 -6.06 -5.97
N ARG A 90 -3.97 -6.90 -5.80
CA ARG A 90 -5.22 -6.87 -6.57
C ARG A 90 -6.38 -7.22 -5.64
N PHE A 91 -7.21 -6.23 -5.35
CA PHE A 91 -8.47 -6.38 -4.65
C PHE A 91 -9.39 -5.20 -5.01
N SER A 92 -10.67 -5.30 -4.65
CA SER A 92 -11.63 -4.23 -4.96
C SER A 92 -11.42 -3.00 -4.06
N LEU A 93 -11.05 -1.87 -4.66
CA LEU A 93 -10.99 -0.60 -3.93
C LEU A 93 -12.38 -0.05 -3.63
N ARG A 94 -13.39 -0.46 -4.41
CA ARG A 94 -14.79 -0.09 -4.20
C ARG A 94 -15.31 -0.69 -2.90
N GLU A 95 -15.10 -1.99 -2.67
CA GLU A 95 -15.47 -2.65 -1.42
C GLU A 95 -14.76 -2.03 -0.21
N MET A 96 -13.48 -1.66 -0.35
CA MET A 96 -12.73 -0.97 0.70
C MET A 96 -13.27 0.44 0.98
N ALA A 97 -13.70 1.17 -0.05
CA ALA A 97 -14.30 2.49 0.10
C ALA A 97 -15.70 2.43 0.77
N ASP A 98 -16.52 1.45 0.38
CA ASP A 98 -17.83 1.21 1.02
C ASP A 98 -17.63 0.86 2.51
N PHE A 99 -16.70 -0.05 2.82
CA PHE A 99 -16.32 -0.37 4.19
C PHE A 99 -15.86 0.88 4.95
N HIS A 100 -15.01 1.72 4.37
CA HIS A 100 -14.55 2.95 4.99
C HIS A 100 -15.71 3.90 5.33
N HIS A 101 -16.63 4.09 4.38
CA HIS A 101 -17.81 4.93 4.56
C HIS A 101 -18.72 4.40 5.68
N GLU A 102 -18.99 3.10 5.70
CA GLU A 102 -19.82 2.46 6.74
C GLU A 102 -19.26 2.61 8.17
N ARG A 103 -17.93 2.71 8.32
CA ARG A 103 -17.28 2.88 9.64
C ARG A 103 -17.17 4.34 10.08
N ASP A 104 -17.48 5.31 9.22
CA ASP A 104 -17.19 6.73 9.45
C ASP A 104 -15.73 6.95 9.93
N ALA A 105 -14.80 6.22 9.30
CA ALA A 105 -13.40 6.25 9.69
C ALA A 105 -12.69 7.46 9.06
N ALA A 106 -11.72 8.05 9.76
CA ALA A 106 -10.84 9.06 9.15
C ALA A 106 -9.82 8.42 8.19
N ALA A 107 -9.43 7.18 8.51
CA ALA A 107 -8.53 6.38 7.70
C ALA A 107 -8.89 4.91 7.80
N THR A 108 -8.75 4.19 6.69
CA THR A 108 -8.89 2.73 6.66
C THR A 108 -7.66 2.12 6.01
N LEU A 109 -7.04 1.19 6.72
CA LEU A 109 -5.86 0.44 6.27
C LEU A 109 -6.32 -0.89 5.70
N ALA A 110 -5.85 -1.26 4.52
CA ALA A 110 -5.92 -2.65 4.10
C ALA A 110 -5.04 -3.50 5.02
N LEU A 111 -5.53 -4.69 5.40
CA LEU A 111 -4.87 -5.60 6.33
C LEU A 111 -4.53 -6.91 5.64
N ALA A 112 -3.24 -7.22 5.59
CA ALA A 112 -2.72 -8.47 5.05
C ALA A 112 -2.30 -9.44 6.15
N ARG A 113 -2.23 -10.73 5.83
CA ARG A 113 -1.64 -11.77 6.69
C ARG A 113 -0.49 -12.43 5.92
N PRO A 114 0.74 -11.92 6.03
CA PRO A 114 1.87 -12.53 5.35
C PRO A 114 2.14 -13.93 5.89
N ARG A 115 2.78 -14.79 5.08
CA ARG A 115 3.38 -16.02 5.58
C ARG A 115 4.59 -15.67 6.43
N ILE A 116 4.70 -16.31 7.59
CA ILE A 116 5.89 -16.26 8.42
C ILE A 116 6.99 -17.00 7.66
N PRO A 117 8.18 -16.43 7.43
CA PRO A 117 9.23 -17.07 6.62
C PRO A 117 9.97 -18.20 7.36
N TRP A 118 9.46 -18.63 8.51
CA TRP A 118 10.05 -19.64 9.39
C TRP A 118 9.02 -20.72 9.73
N GLY A 119 9.51 -21.90 10.12
CA GLY A 119 8.68 -22.90 10.78
C GLY A 119 8.26 -22.42 12.16
N VAL A 120 6.97 -22.55 12.48
CA VAL A 120 6.43 -22.25 13.81
C VAL A 120 6.10 -23.57 14.50
N VAL A 121 6.40 -23.64 15.79
CA VAL A 121 6.12 -24.82 16.61
C VAL A 121 5.06 -24.51 17.66
N GLU A 122 4.18 -25.48 17.90
CA GLU A 122 3.32 -25.50 19.08
C GLU A 122 4.00 -26.33 20.16
N THR A 123 4.03 -25.83 21.40
CA THR A 123 4.64 -26.54 22.54
C THR A 123 3.67 -26.67 23.69
N ASP A 124 3.73 -27.79 24.41
CA ASP A 124 3.06 -27.93 25.70
C ASP A 124 3.77 -27.14 26.82
N GLU A 125 3.20 -27.16 28.03
CA GLU A 125 3.77 -26.50 29.22
C GLU A 125 5.11 -27.09 29.69
N PHE A 126 5.45 -28.30 29.23
CA PHE A 126 6.70 -29.00 29.57
C PHE A 126 7.79 -28.81 28.49
N GLY A 127 7.47 -28.13 27.39
CA GLY A 127 8.39 -27.85 26.29
C GLY A 127 8.47 -28.94 25.22
N HIS A 128 7.55 -29.90 25.18
CA HIS A 128 7.47 -30.84 24.06
C HIS A 128 6.85 -30.17 22.84
N VAL A 129 7.46 -30.37 21.67
CA VAL A 129 6.90 -29.92 20.38
C VAL A 129 5.73 -30.81 19.99
N LEU A 130 4.54 -30.22 19.86
CA LEU A 130 3.30 -30.89 19.48
C LEU A 130 3.06 -30.87 17.96
N ASP A 131 3.46 -29.78 17.30
CA ASP A 131 3.32 -29.60 15.86
C ASP A 131 4.46 -28.72 15.30
N PHE A 132 4.76 -28.90 14.01
CA PHE A 132 5.72 -28.10 13.26
C PHE A 132 5.09 -27.65 11.94
N ILE A 133 4.74 -26.36 11.86
CA ILE A 133 4.02 -25.81 10.72
C ILE A 133 5.00 -24.98 9.90
N GLU A 134 5.24 -25.39 8.66
CA GLU A 134 6.10 -24.65 7.73
C GLU A 134 5.36 -23.45 7.13
N ALA A 135 5.97 -22.28 7.26
CA ALA A 135 5.51 -21.01 6.70
C ALA A 135 4.00 -20.71 6.89
N PRO A 136 3.45 -20.79 8.12
CA PRO A 136 2.05 -20.49 8.38
C PRO A 136 1.73 -19.02 8.10
N LEU A 137 0.45 -18.71 7.92
CA LEU A 137 -0.01 -17.33 7.90
C LEU A 137 0.20 -16.68 9.28
N SER A 138 0.55 -15.40 9.28
CA SER A 138 0.68 -14.62 10.50
C SER A 138 -0.64 -14.61 11.29
N PRO A 139 -0.61 -14.90 12.61
CA PRO A 139 -1.78 -14.76 13.47
C PRO A 139 -2.17 -13.28 13.65
N TYR A 140 -1.26 -12.35 13.36
CA TYR A 140 -1.51 -10.91 13.40
C TYR A 140 -1.68 -10.34 11.99
N PRO A 141 -2.77 -9.59 11.72
CA PRO A 141 -2.84 -8.77 10.52
C PRO A 141 -1.80 -7.66 10.57
N VAL A 142 -1.26 -7.31 9.40
CA VAL A 142 -0.28 -6.22 9.23
C VAL A 142 -0.83 -5.15 8.29
N ASN A 143 -0.29 -3.94 8.39
CA ASN A 143 -0.56 -2.88 7.42
C ASN A 143 -0.14 -3.34 6.02
N ALA A 144 -1.10 -3.41 5.09
CA ALA A 144 -0.86 -3.85 3.71
C ALA A 144 -0.28 -2.73 2.82
N GLY A 145 -0.10 -1.52 3.35
CA GLY A 145 0.43 -0.40 2.57
C GLY A 145 -0.55 0.17 1.54
N VAL A 146 -1.85 -0.11 1.69
CA VAL A 146 -2.93 0.50 0.90
C VAL A 146 -3.95 1.10 1.85
N TYR A 147 -4.43 2.29 1.50
CA TYR A 147 -5.25 3.11 2.38
C TYR A 147 -6.39 3.78 1.61
N VAL A 148 -7.48 4.05 2.31
CA VAL A 148 -8.48 5.06 1.94
C VAL A 148 -8.64 6.05 3.09
N PHE A 149 -8.70 7.33 2.75
CA PHE A 149 -8.70 8.44 3.67
C PHE A 149 -9.90 9.34 3.43
N SER A 150 -10.46 9.88 4.52
CA SER A 150 -11.46 10.94 4.45
C SER A 150 -10.84 12.25 3.94
N ALA A 151 -11.66 13.15 3.41
CA ALA A 151 -11.17 14.41 2.85
C ALA A 151 -10.40 15.27 3.87
N ASP A 152 -10.80 15.24 5.15
CA ASP A 152 -10.15 15.99 6.23
C ASP A 152 -8.84 15.34 6.73
N PHE A 153 -8.51 14.12 6.29
CA PHE A 153 -7.34 13.38 6.77
C PHE A 153 -6.02 14.09 6.48
N THR A 154 -5.91 14.79 5.34
CA THR A 154 -4.70 15.53 4.96
C THR A 154 -4.29 16.56 6.01
N ALA A 155 -5.25 17.21 6.68
CA ALA A 155 -4.97 18.16 7.75
C ALA A 155 -4.49 17.49 9.05
N MET A 156 -4.71 16.18 9.20
CA MET A 156 -4.30 15.40 10.37
C MET A 156 -2.87 14.88 10.26
N LEU A 157 -2.30 14.88 9.04
CA LEU A 157 -0.94 14.44 8.78
C LEU A 157 0.08 15.46 9.32
N PRO A 158 1.23 14.98 9.82
CA PRO A 158 2.30 15.85 10.25
C PRO A 158 2.94 16.53 9.04
N ASP A 159 3.46 17.76 9.21
CA ASP A 159 4.24 18.42 8.17
C ASP A 159 5.59 17.71 7.93
N ARG A 160 6.15 17.11 8.98
CA ARG A 160 7.34 16.25 8.91
C ARG A 160 7.23 15.05 9.85
N GLY A 161 7.77 13.91 9.41
CA GLY A 161 7.86 12.68 10.18
C GLY A 161 6.94 11.58 9.66
N ASP A 162 6.67 10.60 10.52
CA ASP A 162 6.00 9.37 10.14
C ASP A 162 4.57 9.29 10.73
N HIS A 163 3.58 9.20 9.84
CA HIS A 163 2.18 9.12 10.21
C HIS A 163 1.84 7.78 10.91
N GLU A 164 2.59 6.71 10.65
CA GLU A 164 2.40 5.41 11.31
C GLU A 164 2.81 5.42 12.79
N ARG A 165 3.73 6.32 13.18
CA ARG A 165 4.20 6.47 14.56
C ARG A 165 3.43 7.54 15.33
N THR A 166 2.66 8.38 14.64
CA THR A 166 2.02 9.57 15.21
C THR A 166 0.51 9.59 14.97
N THR A 167 0.09 9.75 13.72
CA THR A 167 -1.30 9.96 13.30
C THR A 167 -2.14 8.69 13.46
N PHE A 168 -1.68 7.55 12.95
CA PHE A 168 -2.42 6.29 13.07
C PHE A 168 -2.62 5.85 14.54
N PRO A 169 -1.59 5.84 15.42
CA PRO A 169 -1.79 5.49 16.83
C PRO A 169 -2.77 6.43 17.55
N ARG A 170 -2.78 7.73 17.18
CA ARG A 170 -3.75 8.69 17.72
C ARG A 170 -5.17 8.37 17.25
N LEU A 171 -5.39 8.18 15.95
CA LEU A 171 -6.72 7.85 15.40
C LEU A 171 -7.24 6.50 15.89
N ALA A 172 -6.35 5.52 16.06
CA ALA A 172 -6.70 4.22 16.64
C ALA A 172 -7.27 4.36 18.06
N ARG A 173 -6.61 5.14 18.94
CA ARG A 173 -7.13 5.43 20.29
C ARG A 173 -8.47 6.18 20.27
N GLN A 174 -8.71 6.97 19.24
CA GLN A 174 -9.96 7.70 19.02
C GLN A 174 -11.04 6.87 18.32
N ARG A 175 -10.76 5.61 17.96
CA ARG A 175 -11.65 4.74 17.15
C ARG A 175 -12.02 5.33 15.78
N ARG A 176 -11.12 6.14 15.20
CA ARG A 176 -11.25 6.73 13.86
C ARG A 176 -10.34 6.07 12.82
N LEU A 177 -9.64 5.00 13.21
CA LEU A 177 -8.82 4.18 12.32
C LEU A 177 -9.50 2.81 12.16
N ALA A 178 -9.86 2.46 10.94
CA ALA A 178 -10.43 1.15 10.63
C ALA A 178 -9.40 0.26 9.89
N GLY A 179 -9.59 -1.05 9.99
CA GLY A 179 -8.80 -2.04 9.28
C GLY A 179 -9.69 -2.89 8.39
N TYR A 180 -9.45 -2.85 7.08
CA TYR A 180 -10.14 -3.64 6.06
C TYR A 180 -9.35 -4.94 5.80
N PRO A 181 -9.83 -6.11 6.26
CA PRO A 181 -9.18 -7.38 5.96
C PRO A 181 -9.24 -7.65 4.45
N LEU A 182 -8.08 -7.92 3.84
CA LEU A 182 -8.08 -8.29 2.43
C LEU A 182 -8.92 -9.58 2.22
N PRO A 183 -9.72 -9.65 1.14
CA PRO A 183 -10.50 -10.84 0.82
C PRO A 183 -9.63 -12.09 0.73
N GLN A 184 -10.19 -13.24 1.10
CA GLN A 184 -9.48 -14.51 0.97
C GLN A 184 -9.12 -14.75 -0.51
N GLY A 185 -7.85 -15.03 -0.79
CA GLY A 185 -7.35 -15.23 -2.15
C GLY A 185 -6.96 -13.94 -2.88
N ALA A 186 -7.16 -12.76 -2.28
CA ALA A 186 -6.62 -11.53 -2.83
C ALA A 186 -5.09 -11.59 -2.90
N TYR A 187 -4.54 -11.17 -4.03
CA TYR A 187 -3.10 -11.11 -4.21
C TYR A 187 -2.55 -9.89 -3.47
N TRP A 188 -1.52 -10.07 -2.64
CA TRP A 188 -0.81 -8.99 -1.98
C TRP A 188 0.64 -9.39 -1.71
N ARG A 189 1.57 -8.50 -2.06
CA ARG A 189 3.01 -8.66 -1.84
C ARG A 189 3.69 -7.30 -1.70
N ALA A 190 4.54 -7.15 -0.69
CA ALA A 190 5.54 -6.09 -0.65
C ALA A 190 6.79 -6.54 -1.41
N ILE A 191 7.27 -5.70 -2.33
CA ILE A 191 8.42 -6.00 -3.19
C ILE A 191 9.65 -5.27 -2.64
N ASP A 192 10.24 -5.84 -1.59
CA ASP A 192 11.40 -5.24 -0.90
C ASP A 192 12.74 -5.83 -1.39
N THR A 193 12.73 -7.05 -1.92
CA THR A 193 13.94 -7.78 -2.29
C THR A 193 13.91 -8.36 -3.70
N ALA A 194 15.09 -8.69 -4.24
CA ALA A 194 15.22 -9.40 -5.51
C ALA A 194 14.54 -10.80 -5.50
N LYS A 195 14.44 -11.42 -4.31
CA LYS A 195 13.70 -12.66 -4.14
C LYS A 195 12.21 -12.43 -4.35
N ASP A 196 11.66 -11.34 -3.80
CA ASP A 196 10.24 -11.00 -3.96
C ASP A 196 9.88 -10.78 -5.42
N LEU A 197 10.74 -10.10 -6.19
CA LEU A 197 10.57 -9.94 -7.64
C LEU A 197 10.51 -11.26 -8.39
N THR A 198 11.39 -12.20 -8.03
CA THR A 198 11.47 -13.50 -8.68
C THR A 198 10.23 -14.35 -8.39
N GLU A 199 9.76 -14.35 -7.14
CA GLU A 199 8.54 -15.06 -6.77
C GLU A 199 7.31 -14.43 -7.42
N ALA A 200 7.22 -13.11 -7.43
CA ALA A 200 6.10 -12.41 -8.03
C ALA A 200 6.01 -12.61 -9.56
N ALA A 201 7.16 -12.76 -10.24
CA ALA A 201 7.21 -13.14 -11.65
C ALA A 201 6.75 -14.59 -11.91
N LYS A 202 7.08 -15.54 -11.03
CA LYS A 202 6.59 -16.92 -11.13
C LYS A 202 5.07 -16.98 -10.95
N GLU A 203 4.54 -16.22 -9.99
CA GLU A 203 3.11 -16.15 -9.70
C GLU A 203 2.33 -15.57 -10.89
N LEU A 204 2.90 -14.60 -11.63
CA LEU A 204 2.33 -14.12 -12.89
C LEU A 204 2.31 -15.18 -13.99
N ALA A 205 3.37 -15.98 -14.13
CA ALA A 205 3.50 -16.96 -15.21
C ALA A 205 2.63 -18.22 -15.00
N GLY A 206 2.10 -18.41 -13.78
CA GLY A 206 1.20 -19.52 -13.43
C GLY A 206 -0.30 -19.22 -13.60
N HIS A 207 -0.65 -18.02 -14.05
CA HIS A 207 -2.01 -17.59 -14.42
C HIS A 207 -2.17 -17.51 -15.93
#